data_AF-A0A4R0CYY1-F1
#
_entry.id   AF-A0A4R0CYY1-F1
#
_cell.length_a   1.000
_cell.length_b   1.000
_cell.length_c   1.000
_cell.angle_alpha   90.00
_cell.angle_beta   90.00
_cell.angle_gamma   90.00
#
_symmetry.space_group_name_H-M   'P 1'
#
loop_
_entity.id
_entity.type
_entity.pdbx_description
1 polymer ?
#
loop_
_entity_poly.entity_id
_entity_poly.type
_entity_poly.pdbx_seq_one_letter_code
_entity_poly.pdbx_strand_id
1 'polypeptide(L)' 'MQKLRLTLKETCHLLSVQRDKLHKMVSDDPTFPRPIKEGATRQAAVYFDHNEIVEWWEEKKQARYS' A
#
# COMPACT_ATOMS: atom_id res chain seq x y z
N MET A 1 13.99 -12.47 -6.00
CA MET A 1 12.88 -11.99 -6.86
C MET A 1 12.00 -11.06 -6.05
N GLN A 2 11.71 -9.88 -6.58
CA GLN A 2 10.75 -8.95 -5.98
C GLN A 2 9.33 -9.46 -6.26
N LYS A 3 8.44 -9.35 -5.27
CA LYS A 3 7.04 -9.78 -5.45
C LYS A 3 6.29 -8.71 -6.24
N LEU A 4 5.44 -9.14 -7.17
CA LEU A 4 4.56 -8.22 -7.89
C LEU A 4 3.46 -7.68 -6.98
N ARG A 5 2.97 -8.52 -6.06
CA ARG A 5 1.86 -8.21 -5.16
C ARG A 5 2.32 -8.37 -3.71
N LEU A 6 1.92 -7.42 -2.87
CA LEU A 6 2.19 -7.40 -1.45
C LEU A 6 0.90 -7.68 -0.68
N THR A 7 0.97 -8.58 0.28
CA THR A 7 -0.10 -8.70 1.30
C THR A 7 -0.13 -7.45 2.17
N LEU A 8 -1.21 -7.29 2.94
CA LEU A 8 -1.31 -6.23 3.94
C LEU A 8 -0.11 -6.23 4.91
N LYS A 9 0.29 -7.42 5.39
CA LYS A 9 1.41 -7.56 6.34
C LYS A 9 2.74 -7.12 5.71
N GLU A 10 2.96 -7.47 4.45
CA GLU A 10 4.18 -7.08 3.73
C GLU A 10 4.21 -5.59 3.43
N THR A 11 3.07 -5.00 3.08
CA THR A 11 2.95 -3.55 2.86
C THR A 11 3.24 -2.78 4.14
N CYS A 12 2.69 -3.23 5.28
CA CYS A 12 3.03 -2.68 6.59
C CYS A 12 4.54 -2.77 6.88
N HIS A 13 5.17 -3.90 6.60
CA HIS A 13 6.60 -4.09 6.83
C HIS A 13 7.45 -3.19 5.92
N LEU A 14 7.11 -3.12 4.63
CA LEU A 14 7.80 -2.31 3.63
C LEU A 14 7.77 -0.82 4.00
N LEU A 15 6.63 -0.32 4.43
CA LEU A 15 6.44 1.08 4.83
C LEU A 15 6.83 1.35 6.29
N SER A 16 7.21 0.32 7.05
CA SER A 16 7.49 0.39 8.49
C SER A 16 6.35 1.04 9.29
N VAL A 17 5.11 0.64 9.00
CA VAL A 17 3.90 1.14 9.67
C VAL A 17 3.05 -0.01 10.23
N GLN A 18 2.21 0.31 11.21
CA GLN A 18 1.19 -0.61 11.69
C GLN A 18 -0.05 -0.60 10.79
N ARG A 19 -0.84 -1.67 10.86
CA ARG A 19 -2.05 -1.86 10.06
C ARG A 19 -3.04 -0.70 10.17
N ASP A 20 -3.27 -0.17 11.37
CA ASP A 20 -4.23 0.93 11.55
C ASP A 20 -3.77 2.20 10.83
N LYS A 21 -2.46 2.45 10.83
CA LYS A 21 -1.88 3.56 10.07
C LYS A 21 -2.00 3.32 8.57
N LEU A 22 -1.75 2.11 8.09
CA LEU A 22 -1.94 1.75 6.68
C LEU A 22 -3.40 1.96 6.25
N HIS A 23 -4.39 1.56 7.07
CA HIS A 23 -5.80 1.80 6.77
C HIS A 23 -6.15 3.29 6.71
N LYS A 24 -5.60 4.10 7.63
CA LYS A 24 -5.74 5.56 7.55
C LYS A 24 -5.12 6.13 6.29
N MET A 25 -3.95 5.65 5.88
CA MET A 25 -3.31 6.09 4.63
C MET A 25 -4.19 5.76 3.42
N VAL A 26 -4.73 4.54 3.34
CA VAL A 26 -5.69 4.18 2.29
C VAL A 26 -6.95 5.07 2.33
N SER A 27 -7.48 5.38 3.52
CA SER A 27 -8.71 6.18 3.63
C SER A 27 -8.51 7.67 3.35
N ASP A 28 -7.46 8.25 3.93
CA ASP A 28 -7.26 9.69 4.05
C ASP A 28 -6.42 10.26 2.89
N ASP A 29 -5.54 9.44 2.30
CA ASP A 29 -4.66 9.84 1.21
C ASP A 29 -5.21 9.30 -0.13
N PRO A 30 -5.80 10.17 -0.99
CA PRO A 30 -6.35 9.74 -2.26
C PRO A 30 -5.29 9.28 -3.25
N THR A 31 -4.02 9.68 -3.08
CA THR A 31 -2.91 9.25 -3.95
C THR A 31 -2.31 7.92 -3.50
N PHE A 32 -2.68 7.43 -2.31
CA PHE A 32 -2.18 6.15 -1.81
C PHE A 32 -2.70 4.97 -2.66
N PRO A 33 -1.84 4.01 -3.04
CA PRO A 33 -2.22 2.86 -3.85
C PRO A 33 -3.38 2.04 -3.27
N ARG A 34 -4.34 1.71 -4.12
CA ARG A 34 -5.59 1.09 -3.68
C ARG A 34 -5.42 -0.44 -3.52
N PRO A 35 -5.96 -1.01 -2.44
CA PRO A 35 -5.94 -2.46 -2.25
C PRO A 35 -6.76 -3.18 -3.34
N ILE A 36 -6.17 -4.20 -3.94
CA ILE A 36 -6.79 -5.12 -4.88
C ILE A 36 -7.40 -6.28 -4.09
N LYS A 37 -8.73 -6.40 -4.11
CA LYS A 37 -9.47 -7.45 -3.41
C LYS A 37 -9.80 -8.59 -4.37
N GLU A 38 -9.30 -9.80 -4.10
CA GLU A 38 -9.58 -11.00 -4.90
C GLU A 38 -10.83 -11.73 -4.39
N GLY A 39 -11.99 -11.07 -4.55
CA GLY A 39 -13.31 -11.68 -4.29
C GLY A 39 -14.30 -10.76 -3.58
N ALA A 40 -15.57 -11.17 -3.58
CA ALA A 40 -16.65 -10.39 -2.99
C ALA A 40 -16.75 -10.56 -1.46
N THR A 41 -16.31 -11.70 -0.91
CA THR A 41 -16.52 -12.04 0.50
C THR A 41 -15.71 -11.15 1.45
N ARG A 42 -16.09 -11.08 2.73
CA ARG A 42 -15.34 -10.32 3.76
C ARG A 42 -13.96 -10.93 4.05
N GLN A 43 -13.78 -12.22 3.79
CA GLN A 43 -12.55 -12.97 4.03
C GLN A 43 -11.63 -13.03 2.78
N ALA A 44 -12.04 -12.41 1.67
CA ALA A 44 -11.24 -12.40 0.45
C ALA A 44 -9.87 -11.77 0.68
N ALA A 45 -8.85 -12.32 0.01
CA ALA A 45 -7.50 -11.82 0.10
C ALA A 45 -7.41 -10.39 -0.47
N VAL A 46 -6.54 -9.58 0.15
CA VAL A 46 -6.29 -8.21 -0.25
C VAL A 46 -4.80 -8.03 -0.48
N TYR A 47 -4.47 -7.46 -1.63
CA TYR A 47 -3.11 -7.22 -2.08
C TYR A 47 -2.90 -5.75 -2.45
N PHE A 48 -1.65 -5.32 -2.49
CA PHE A 48 -1.20 -4.05 -3.04
C PHE A 48 -0.22 -4.34 -4.17
N ASP A 49 -0.21 -3.53 -5.22
CA ASP A 49 0.83 -3.62 -6.23
C ASP A 49 2.14 -3.07 -5.66
N HIS A 50 3.22 -3.81 -5.82
CA HIS A 50 4.53 -3.42 -5.29
C HIS A 50 5.04 -2.13 -5.94
N ASN A 51 4.89 -1.98 -7.25
CA ASN A 51 5.43 -0.84 -7.97
C ASN A 51 4.66 0.43 -7.63
N GLU A 52 3.32 0.36 -7.53
CA GLU A 52 2.51 1.51 -7.11
C GLU A 52 2.92 2.02 -5.72
N ILE A 53 3.21 1.12 -4.77
CA ILE A 53 3.66 1.49 -3.42
C ILE A 53 5.03 2.19 -3.46
N VAL A 54 5.95 1.70 -4.30
CA VAL A 54 7.27 2.33 -4.47
C VAL A 54 7.15 3.68 -5.15
N GLU A 55 6.39 3.79 -6.22
CA GLU A 55 6.16 5.04 -6.97
C GLU A 55 5.54 6.12 -6.08
N TRP A 56 4.48 5.77 -5.33
CA TRP A 56 3.87 6.69 -4.36
C TRP A 56 4.88 7.19 -3.32
N TRP A 57 5.79 6.32 -2.86
CA TRP A 57 6.82 6.72 -1.92
C TRP A 57 7.87 7.65 -2.55
N GLU A 58 8.27 7.40 -3.79
CA GLU A 58 9.17 8.28 -4.54
C GLU A 58 8.56 9.67 -4.75
N GLU A 59 7.29 9.75 -5.16
CA GLU A 59 6.56 11.03 -5.28
C GLU A 59 6.52 11.79 -3.95
N LYS A 60 6.23 11.08 -2.85
CA LYS A 60 6.21 11.67 -1.51
C LYS A 60 7.58 12.17 -1.06
N LYS A 61 8.66 11.46 -1.41
CA LYS A 61 10.03 11.91 -1.16
C LYS A 61 10.32 13.17 -1.98
N GLN A 62 9.99 13.19 -3.26
CA GLN A 62 10.23 14.36 -4.12
C GLN A 62 9.49 15.59 -3.61
N ALA A 63 8.21 15.45 -3.26
CA ALA A 63 7.40 16.53 -2.68
C ALA A 63 7.94 17.06 -1.34
N ARG A 64 8.71 16.25 -0.59
CA ARG A 64 9.36 16.68 0.66
C ARG A 64 10.57 17.59 0.43
N TYR A 65 11.27 17.41 -0.69
CA TYR A 65 12.49 18.17 -1.01
C TYR A 65 12.27 19.30 -2.02
N SER A 66 11.06 19.42 -2.57
CA SER A 66 10.61 20.56 -3.38
C SER A 66 10.05 21.68 -2.52
#